data_AF-A0A1X7JLG2-F1
#
_entry.id   AF-A0A1X7JLG2-F1
#
_cell.length_a   1.000
_cell.length_b   1.000
_cell.length_c   1.000
_cell.angle_alpha   90.00
_cell.angle_beta   90.00
_cell.angle_gamma   90.00
#
_symmetry.space_group_name_H-M   'P 1'
#
loop_
_entity.id
_entity.type
_entity.pdbx_description
1 polymer ?
#
loop_
_entity_poly.entity_id
_entity_poly.type
_entity_poly.pdbx_seq_one_letter_code
_entity_poly.pdbx_strand_id
1 'polypeptide(L)'
;MKFAMGADVLTQLTKKTSTSSDDLGALVRQLAEAGAPLEGKFNGAGRAAFDQFKANTDQISAELNAALAAVLAGVAGMDRSFQEGDRDMADQTRSTQGSVSFDAARFSGSH
;
A
#
# COMPACT_ATOMS: atom_id res chain seq x y z
N MET A 1 14.71 -8.17 -8.56
CA MET A 1 15.31 -6.90 -8.07
C MET A 1 14.34 -5.70 -8.11
N LYS A 2 13.66 -5.42 -9.22
CA LYS A 2 12.78 -4.22 -9.35
C LYS A 2 11.55 -4.22 -8.42
N PHE A 3 10.92 -5.38 -8.19
CA PHE A 3 9.72 -5.51 -7.34
C PHE A 3 10.04 -5.50 -5.84
N ALA A 4 11.12 -6.16 -5.42
CA ALA A 4 11.63 -6.07 -4.04
C ALA A 4 11.98 -4.61 -3.66
N MET A 5 12.60 -3.88 -4.58
CA MET A 5 12.86 -2.44 -4.41
C MET A 5 11.56 -1.62 -4.32
N GLY A 6 10.51 -2.01 -5.04
CA GLY A 6 9.17 -1.40 -4.93
C GLY A 6 8.51 -1.62 -3.58
N ALA A 7 8.60 -2.84 -3.02
CA ALA A 7 8.08 -3.16 -1.69
C ALA A 7 8.79 -2.36 -0.59
N ASP A 8 10.11 -2.19 -0.68
CA ASP A 8 10.89 -1.35 0.23
C ASP A 8 10.47 0.13 0.16
N VAL A 9 10.34 0.68 -1.06
CA VAL A 9 9.92 2.08 -1.26
C VAL A 9 8.53 2.33 -0.69
N LEU A 10 7.60 1.40 -0.89
CA LEU A 10 6.24 1.50 -0.35
C LEU A 10 6.21 1.37 1.17
N THR A 11 7.06 0.53 1.74
CA THR A 11 7.22 0.42 3.20
C THR A 11 7.76 1.73 3.78
N GLN A 12 8.70 2.38 3.09
CA GLN A 12 9.20 3.70 3.50
C GLN A 12 8.15 4.80 3.36
N LEU A 13 7.39 4.83 2.25
CA LEU A 13 6.27 5.74 2.06
C LEU A 13 5.19 5.54 3.13
N THR A 14 4.93 4.29 3.51
CA THR A 14 3.98 3.92 4.56
C THR A 14 4.41 4.50 5.90
N LYS A 15 5.66 4.27 6.29
CA LYS A 15 6.23 4.83 7.52
C LYS A 15 6.16 6.35 7.51
N LYS A 16 6.59 7.01 6.41
CA LYS A 16 6.51 8.47 6.29
C LYS A 16 5.09 9.00 6.43
N THR A 17 4.12 8.36 5.77
CA THR A 17 2.70 8.78 5.81
C THR A 17 2.12 8.62 7.21
N SER A 18 2.41 7.51 7.89
CA SER A 18 2.00 7.28 9.28
C SER A 18 2.59 8.36 10.19
N THR A 19 3.91 8.58 10.14
CA THR A 19 4.58 9.60 10.96
C THR A 19 4.03 11.00 10.67
N SER A 20 3.87 11.37 9.39
CA SER A 20 3.29 12.66 9.03
C SER A 20 1.83 12.82 9.49
N SER A 21 1.05 11.74 9.55
CA SER A 21 -0.32 11.77 10.09
C SER A 21 -0.33 11.96 11.61
N ASP A 22 0.56 11.28 12.33
CA ASP A 22 0.73 11.44 13.78
C ASP A 22 1.19 12.86 14.12
N ASP A 23 2.15 13.40 13.35
CA ASP A 23 2.64 14.78 13.49
C ASP A 23 1.53 15.80 13.21
N LEU A 24 0.71 15.58 12.17
CA LEU A 24 -0.44 16.44 11.87
C LEU A 24 -1.45 16.43 13.03
N GLY A 25 -1.77 15.25 13.56
CA GLY A 25 -2.66 15.13 14.72
C GLY A 25 -2.12 15.84 15.96
N ALA A 26 -0.81 15.76 16.20
CA ALA A 26 -0.13 16.47 17.29
C ALA A 26 -0.17 17.99 17.10
N LEU A 27 0.12 18.49 15.88
CA LEU A 27 0.04 19.91 15.54
C LEU A 27 -1.39 20.45 15.67
N VAL A 28 -2.41 19.69 15.28
CA VAL A 28 -3.82 20.07 15.45
C VAL A 28 -4.19 20.17 16.93
N ARG A 29 -3.71 19.25 17.78
CA ARG A 29 -3.93 19.32 19.24
C ARG A 29 -3.23 20.53 19.85
N GLN A 30 -1.97 20.78 19.48
CA GLN A 30 -1.24 21.97 19.91
C GLN A 30 -1.93 23.26 19.45
N LEU A 31 -2.47 23.28 18.24
CA LEU A 31 -3.26 24.40 17.74
C LEU A 31 -4.57 24.59 18.53
N ALA A 32 -5.22 23.50 18.94
CA ALA A 32 -6.40 23.54 19.82
C ALA A 32 -6.05 24.16 21.18
N GLU A 33 -4.97 23.69 21.79
CA GLU A 33 -4.48 24.18 23.09
C GLU A 33 -4.05 25.66 23.02
N ALA A 34 -3.36 26.05 21.94
CA ALA A 34 -3.00 27.44 21.67
C ALA A 34 -4.23 28.32 21.41
N GLY A 35 -5.32 27.73 20.91
CA GLY A 35 -6.62 28.38 20.70
C GLY A 35 -7.48 28.50 21.96
N ALA A 36 -7.25 27.70 23.00
CA ALA A 36 -8.00 27.75 24.27
C ALA A 36 -8.00 29.14 24.95
N PRO A 37 -6.89 29.89 25.05
CA PRO A 37 -6.93 31.26 25.59
C PRO A 37 -7.61 32.28 24.65
N LEU A 38 -7.78 31.93 23.38
CA LEU A 38 -8.53 32.72 22.39
C LEU A 38 -10.03 32.42 22.45
N GLU A 39 -10.47 31.33 23.07
CA GLU A 39 -11.87 30.91 23.23
C GLU A 39 -12.74 31.95 23.95
N GLY A 40 -12.15 32.71 24.89
CA GLY A 40 -12.81 33.87 25.52
C GLY A 40 -12.99 35.09 24.60
N LYS A 41 -12.34 35.10 23.42
CA LYS A 41 -12.42 36.14 22.38
C LYS A 41 -13.08 35.66 21.08
N PHE A 42 -13.07 34.36 20.80
CA PHE A 42 -13.65 33.71 19.62
C PHE A 42 -14.99 33.04 19.97
N ASN A 43 -16.01 33.84 20.24
CA ASN A 43 -17.37 33.31 20.37
C ASN A 43 -17.95 32.93 18.98
N GLY A 44 -18.57 31.75 18.89
CA GLY A 44 -19.37 31.30 17.74
C GLY A 44 -18.56 30.81 16.54
N ALA A 45 -18.19 31.71 15.63
CA ALA A 45 -17.68 31.34 14.30
C ALA A 45 -16.24 30.78 14.31
N GLY A 46 -15.39 31.25 15.21
CA GLY A 46 -14.00 30.79 15.32
C GLY A 46 -13.88 29.36 15.85
N ARG A 47 -14.66 29.03 16.88
CA ARG A 47 -14.76 27.67 17.42
C ARG A 47 -15.27 26.70 16.36
N ALA A 48 -16.34 27.06 15.66
CA ALA A 48 -16.90 26.24 14.58
C ALA A 48 -15.90 26.02 13.42
N ALA A 49 -15.17 27.05 13.01
CA ALA A 49 -14.14 26.92 11.97
C ALA A 49 -12.97 26.03 12.42
N PHE A 50 -12.59 26.10 13.69
CA PHE A 50 -11.54 25.25 14.26
C PHE A 50 -11.99 23.79 14.34
N ASP A 51 -13.20 23.53 14.85
CA ASP A 51 -13.76 22.19 14.94
C ASP A 51 -13.90 21.57 13.54
N GLN A 52 -14.29 22.36 12.53
CA GLN A 52 -14.33 21.94 11.13
C GLN A 52 -12.92 21.63 10.58
N PHE A 53 -11.92 22.47 10.85
CA PHE A 53 -10.54 22.24 10.43
C PHE A 53 -10.00 20.94 11.02
N LYS A 54 -10.25 20.70 12.32
CA LYS A 54 -9.89 19.46 12.99
C LYS A 54 -10.58 18.25 12.34
N ALA A 55 -11.90 18.31 12.14
CA ALA A 55 -12.66 17.23 11.52
C ALA A 55 -12.15 16.90 10.10
N ASN A 56 -11.89 17.91 9.28
CA ASN A 56 -11.33 17.74 7.93
C ASN A 56 -9.94 17.11 7.98
N THR A 57 -9.11 17.53 8.93
CA THR A 57 -7.75 17.00 9.08
C THR A 57 -7.76 15.54 9.52
N ASP A 58 -8.61 15.20 10.49
CA ASP A 58 -8.78 13.83 10.97
C ASP A 58 -9.33 12.94 9.84
N GLN A 59 -10.26 13.44 9.01
CA GLN A 59 -10.79 12.74 7.83
C GLN A 59 -9.72 12.51 6.75
N ILE A 60 -8.98 13.54 6.35
CA ILE A 60 -7.92 13.43 5.32
C ILE A 60 -6.85 12.42 5.76
N SER A 61 -6.51 12.41 7.06
CA SER A 61 -5.54 11.44 7.61
C SER A 61 -6.07 10.01 7.53
N ALA A 62 -7.36 9.80 7.84
CA ALA A 62 -8.00 8.49 7.71
C ALA A 62 -8.04 8.01 6.24
N GLU A 63 -8.39 8.89 5.31
CA GLU A 63 -8.43 8.59 3.87
C GLU A 63 -7.04 8.26 3.31
N LEU A 64 -6.01 9.02 3.70
CA LEU A 64 -4.62 8.75 3.30
C LEU A 64 -4.15 7.37 3.79
N ASN A 65 -4.45 7.02 5.05
CA ASN A 65 -4.12 5.71 5.60
C ASN A 65 -4.87 4.58 4.88
N ALA A 66 -6.15 4.78 4.55
CA ALA A 66 -6.94 3.80 3.81
C ALA A 66 -6.40 3.59 2.37
N ALA A 67 -6.10 4.67 1.65
CA ALA A 67 -5.52 4.62 0.32
C ALA A 67 -4.17 3.89 0.32
N LEU A 68 -3.33 4.17 1.32
CA LEU A 68 -2.05 3.50 1.49
C LEU A 68 -2.21 2.00 1.77
N ALA A 69 -3.15 1.61 2.64
CA ALA A 69 -3.45 0.20 2.90
C ALA A 69 -3.92 -0.52 1.62
N ALA A 70 -4.74 0.13 0.80
CA ALA A 70 -5.16 -0.41 -0.49
C ALA A 70 -3.99 -0.60 -1.47
N VAL A 71 -3.05 0.35 -1.53
CA VAL A 71 -1.83 0.23 -2.35
C VAL A 71 -0.96 -0.93 -1.87
N LEU A 72 -0.74 -1.07 -0.56
CA LEU A 72 0.02 -2.18 0.01
C LEU A 72 -0.63 -3.54 -0.31
N ALA A 73 -1.95 -3.64 -0.17
CA ALA A 73 -2.69 -4.84 -0.53
C ALA A 73 -2.57 -5.16 -2.03
N GLY A 74 -2.66 -4.15 -2.90
CA GLY A 74 -2.45 -4.31 -4.34
C GLY A 74 -1.06 -4.82 -4.69
N VAL A 75 -0.03 -4.32 -4.00
CA VAL A 75 1.37 -4.75 -4.21
C VAL A 75 1.59 -6.17 -3.72
N ALA A 76 1.04 -6.54 -2.56
CA ALA A 76 1.06 -7.92 -2.09
C ALA A 76 0.33 -8.86 -3.05
N GLY A 77 -0.80 -8.42 -3.61
CA GLY A 77 -1.52 -9.14 -4.65
C GLY A 77 -0.68 -9.34 -5.92
N MET A 78 -0.01 -8.30 -6.39
CA MET A 78 0.89 -8.39 -7.55
C MET A 78 2.07 -9.34 -7.31
N ASP A 79 2.68 -9.31 -6.12
CA ASP A 79 3.76 -10.24 -5.76
C ASP A 79 3.29 -11.69 -5.77
N ARG A 80 2.11 -11.97 -5.20
CA ARG A 80 1.50 -13.30 -5.25
C ARG A 80 1.24 -13.73 -6.70
N SER A 81 0.58 -12.90 -7.51
CA SER A 81 0.27 -13.24 -8.90
C SER A 81 1.53 -13.51 -9.73
N PHE A 82 2.62 -12.79 -9.47
CA PHE A 82 3.90 -13.03 -10.15
C PHE A 82 4.51 -14.38 -9.74
N GLN A 83 4.54 -14.68 -8.45
CA GLN A 83 5.08 -15.96 -7.94
C GLN A 83 4.23 -17.17 -8.37
N GLU A 84 2.92 -17.01 -8.49
CA GLU A 84 2.02 -18.02 -9.02
C GLU A 84 2.26 -18.22 -10.52
N GLY A 85 2.32 -17.13 -11.31
CA GLY A 85 2.60 -17.19 -12.74
C GLY A 85 3.95 -17.85 -13.08
N ASP A 86 5.01 -17.56 -12.31
CA ASP A 86 6.31 -18.21 -12.49
C ASP A 86 6.25 -19.73 -12.22
N ARG A 87 5.51 -20.15 -11.18
CA ARG A 87 5.30 -21.59 -10.89
C ARG A 87 4.49 -22.26 -11.99
N ASP A 88 3.39 -21.64 -12.43
CA ASP A 88 2.54 -22.16 -13.49
C ASP A 88 3.32 -22.32 -14.80
N MET A 89 4.14 -21.33 -15.17
CA MET A 89 5.03 -21.43 -16.33
C MET A 89 6.06 -22.56 -16.18
N ALA A 90 6.66 -22.72 -15.00
CA ALA A 90 7.61 -23.79 -14.75
C ALA A 90 6.96 -25.18 -14.84
N ASP A 91 5.77 -25.36 -14.28
CA ASP A 91 5.02 -26.61 -14.33
C ASP A 91 4.53 -26.93 -15.73
N GLN A 92 4.02 -25.94 -16.47
CA GLN A 92 3.63 -26.08 -17.87
C GLN A 92 4.83 -26.43 -18.76
N THR A 93 6.00 -25.83 -18.50
CA THR A 93 7.25 -26.15 -19.21
C THR A 93 7.69 -27.58 -18.94
N ARG A 94 7.67 -28.02 -17.66
CA ARG A 94 7.99 -29.41 -17.28
C ARG A 94 7.04 -30.43 -17.91
N SER A 95 5.74 -30.15 -17.89
CA SER A 95 4.72 -31.00 -18.52
C SER A 95 4.93 -31.12 -20.03
N THR A 96 5.25 -29.99 -20.68
CA THR A 96 5.55 -29.96 -22.12
C THR A 96 6.82 -30.75 -22.43
N GLN A 97 7.93 -30.50 -21.72
CA GLN A 97 9.20 -31.22 -21.90
C GLN A 97 9.06 -32.73 -21.71
N GLY A 98 8.28 -33.16 -20.71
CA GLY A 98 7.94 -34.57 -20.53
C GLY A 98 7.21 -35.14 -21.73
N SER A 99 6.27 -34.39 -22.32
CA SER A 99 5.50 -34.83 -23.48
C SER A 99 6.32 -34.91 -24.77
N VAL A 100 7.25 -33.97 -24.99
CA VAL A 100 8.08 -33.94 -26.23
C VAL A 100 9.16 -35.04 -26.24
N SER A 101 9.68 -35.45 -25.08
CA SER A 101 10.83 -36.37 -25.00
C SER A 101 10.49 -37.84 -25.29
N PHE A 102 9.25 -38.28 -25.09
CA PHE A 102 8.86 -39.68 -25.34
C PHE A 102 8.48 -39.98 -26.79
N ASP A 103 8.04 -38.98 -27.56
CA ASP A 103 7.63 -39.16 -28.96
C ASP A 103 8.84 -39.24 -29.89
N ALA A 104 9.82 -38.34 -29.74
CA ALA A 104 11.05 -38.35 -30.53
C ALA A 104 11.94 -39.60 -30.31
N ALA A 105 11.90 -40.20 -29.11
CA ALA A 105 12.68 -41.40 -28.79
C ALA A 105 12.12 -42.69 -29.44
N ARG A 106 10.86 -42.71 -29.89
CA ARG A 106 10.26 -43.87 -30.56
C ARG A 106 10.60 -43.99 -32.04
N PHE A 107 10.99 -42.91 -32.71
CA PHE A 107 11.24 -42.90 -34.15
C PHE A 107 12.64 -43.38 -34.57
N SER A 108 13.59 -43.58 -33.64
CA SER A 108 14.93 -44.09 -33.98
C SER A 108 15.09 -45.62 -33.92
N GLY A 109 14.00 -46.37 -33.70
CA GLY A 109 14.03 -47.82 -33.51
C GLY A 109 13.67 -48.67 -34.75
N SER A 110 13.47 -48.07 -35.92
CA SER A 110 13.07 -48.81 -37.13
C SER A 110 13.83 -48.37 -38.37
N HIS A 111 15.06 -48.85 -38.53
CA HIS A 111 15.68 -49.20 -39.82
C HIS A 111 16.83 -50.17 -39.59
#